data_AF-A0A6B3FS60-F1
#
_entry.id   AF-A0A6B3FS60-F1
#
_cell.length_a   1.000
_cell.length_b   1.000
_cell.length_c   1.000
_cell.angle_alpha   90.00
_cell.angle_beta   90.00
_cell.angle_gamma   90.00
#
_symmetry.space_group_name_H-M   'P 1'
#
loop_
_entity.id
_entity.type
_entity.pdbx_description
1 polymer ?
#
loop_
_entity_poly.entity_id
_entity_poly.type
_entity_poly.pdbx_seq_one_letter_code
_entity_poly.pdbx_strand_id
1 'polypeptide(L)'
;GDPDSAHVQQRGREERFGHGIESRCRLALMHYRPLAGVPGIEVRTHATTLYNSIYRADDQAMVNAHIWGVNAYGAPVWHLRRSEGGGMFDTYANSFEAVWETATPVSEG
;
A
#
# COMPACT_ATOMS: atom_id res chain seq x y z
N GLY A 1 -1.53 0.68 5.07
CA GLY A 1 -1.69 -0.39 6.07
C GLY A 1 -1.93 0.21 7.44
N ASP A 2 -2.88 -0.36 8.17
CA ASP A 2 -3.17 -0.06 9.58
C ASP A 2 -2.04 -0.62 10.47
N PRO A 3 -1.30 0.23 11.22
CA PRO A 3 -0.20 -0.22 12.07
C PRO A 3 -0.63 -1.17 13.21
N ASP A 4 -1.90 -1.15 13.59
CA ASP A 4 -2.44 -1.98 14.67
C ASP A 4 -3.01 -3.32 14.15
N SER A 5 -3.05 -3.53 12.84
CA SER A 5 -3.49 -4.79 12.22
C SER A 5 -2.49 -5.92 12.41
N ALA A 6 -2.99 -7.10 12.79
CA ALA A 6 -2.22 -8.33 12.88
C ALA A 6 -1.56 -8.71 11.55
N HIS A 7 -2.18 -8.38 10.40
CA HIS A 7 -1.64 -8.68 9.08
C HIS A 7 -0.44 -7.79 8.73
N VAL A 8 -0.48 -6.51 9.13
CA VAL A 8 0.64 -5.58 8.96
C VAL A 8 1.80 -6.02 9.86
N GLN A 9 1.53 -6.34 11.11
CA GLN A 9 2.56 -6.86 12.03
C GLN A 9 3.15 -8.19 11.54
N GLN A 10 2.33 -9.08 10.96
CA GLN A 10 2.80 -10.33 10.36
C GLN A 10 3.78 -10.05 9.24
N ARG A 11 3.44 -9.16 8.31
CA ARG A 11 4.35 -8.73 7.25
C ARG A 11 5.65 -8.14 7.81
N GLY A 12 5.58 -7.38 8.90
CA GLY A 12 6.77 -6.84 9.57
C GLY A 12 7.72 -7.93 10.07
N ARG A 13 7.19 -9.01 10.66
CA ARG A 13 7.98 -10.16 11.11
C ARG A 13 8.64 -10.90 9.95
N GLU A 14 8.00 -10.93 8.79
CA GLU A 14 8.49 -11.63 7.59
C GLU A 14 9.69 -10.93 6.93
N GLU A 15 9.84 -9.61 7.09
CA GLU A 15 10.92 -8.83 6.46
C GLU A 15 12.31 -8.98 7.14
N ARG A 16 12.41 -9.76 8.23
CA ARG A 16 13.64 -10.17 8.95
C ARG A 16 14.61 -9.06 9.44
N PHE A 17 14.49 -7.79 9.01
CA PHE A 17 15.39 -6.68 9.36
C PHE A 17 14.71 -5.29 9.33
N GLY A 18 14.82 -4.52 10.42
CA GLY A 18 14.42 -3.09 10.52
C GLY A 18 13.43 -2.76 11.65
N HIS A 19 13.00 -1.49 11.75
CA HIS A 19 12.11 -0.95 12.79
C HIS A 19 10.63 -1.41 12.73
N GLY A 20 10.33 -2.53 12.05
CA GLY A 20 8.96 -3.01 11.85
C GLY A 20 8.17 -2.19 10.82
N ILE A 21 7.38 -2.86 9.98
CA ILE A 21 6.54 -2.20 8.97
C ILE A 21 5.45 -1.36 9.64
N GLU A 22 5.01 -1.76 10.83
CA GLU A 22 4.07 -1.05 11.68
C GLU A 22 4.57 0.34 12.08
N SER A 23 5.85 0.48 12.47
CA SER A 23 6.44 1.79 12.80
C SER A 23 6.49 2.70 11.57
N ARG A 24 6.79 2.13 10.39
CA ARG A 24 6.76 2.87 9.12
C ARG A 24 5.33 3.30 8.75
N CYS A 25 4.33 2.45 8.99
CA CYS A 25 2.92 2.82 8.82
C CYS A 25 2.51 3.95 9.77
N ARG A 26 2.93 3.93 11.05
CA ARG A 26 2.68 5.04 11.99
C ARG A 26 3.34 6.34 11.55
N LEU A 27 4.60 6.28 11.13
CA LEU A 27 5.35 7.44 10.64
C LEU A 27 4.72 8.03 9.37
N ALA A 28 4.39 7.19 8.40
CA ALA A 28 3.71 7.63 7.17
C ALA A 28 2.36 8.27 7.49
N LEU A 29 1.55 7.66 8.37
CA LEU A 29 0.26 8.22 8.79
C LEU A 29 0.43 9.58 9.48
N MET A 30 1.44 9.75 10.33
CA MET A 30 1.75 11.03 10.97
C MET A 30 2.07 12.12 9.92
N HIS A 31 2.81 11.79 8.86
CA HIS A 31 3.11 12.72 7.78
C HIS A 31 1.93 13.02 6.85
N TYR A 32 1.05 12.05 6.62
CA TYR A 32 -0.11 12.22 5.72
C TYR A 32 -1.35 12.79 6.40
N ARG A 33 -1.46 12.72 7.74
CA ARG A 33 -2.60 13.30 8.49
C ARG A 33 -2.91 14.76 8.12
N PRO A 34 -1.93 15.67 7.99
CA PRO A 34 -2.20 17.06 7.59
C PRO A 34 -2.80 17.22 6.18
N LEU A 35 -2.79 16.17 5.37
CA LEU A 35 -3.43 16.17 4.04
C LEU A 35 -4.90 15.74 4.12
N ALA A 36 -5.37 15.25 5.27
CA ALA A 36 -6.78 14.94 5.46
C ALA A 36 -7.60 16.23 5.30
N GLY A 37 -8.58 16.22 4.41
CA GLY A 37 -9.42 17.40 4.12
C GLY A 37 -8.88 18.33 3.03
N VAL A 38 -7.67 18.11 2.50
CA VAL A 38 -7.16 18.88 1.35
C VAL A 38 -7.93 18.47 0.08
N PRO A 39 -8.50 19.42 -0.68
CA PRO A 39 -9.26 19.10 -1.89
C PRO A 39 -8.44 18.28 -2.89
N GLY A 40 -8.99 17.14 -3.31
CA GLY A 40 -8.35 16.22 -4.25
C GLY A 40 -7.38 15.20 -3.61
N ILE A 41 -7.25 15.18 -2.28
CA ILE A 41 -6.44 14.19 -1.56
C ILE A 41 -7.33 13.37 -0.62
N GLU A 42 -7.20 12.05 -0.72
CA GLU A 42 -7.80 11.11 0.23
C GLU A 42 -6.70 10.27 0.89
N VAL A 43 -6.78 10.15 2.21
CA VAL A 43 -5.87 9.30 3.00
C VAL A 43 -6.72 8.26 3.73
N ARG A 44 -6.39 6.98 3.57
CA ARG A 44 -7.11 5.87 4.20
C ARG A 44 -6.15 4.85 4.81
N THR A 45 -6.61 4.12 5.81
CA THR A 45 -5.92 2.96 6.40
C THR A 45 -6.72 1.68 6.16
N HIS A 46 -6.05 0.56 5.94
CA HIS A 46 -6.69 -0.75 5.71
C HIS A 46 -5.94 -1.83 6.46
N ALA A 47 -6.66 -2.87 6.90
CA ALA A 47 -6.10 -3.97 7.68
C ALA A 47 -5.76 -5.21 6.84
N THR A 48 -5.99 -5.20 5.52
CA THR A 48 -5.72 -6.34 4.62
C THR A 48 -4.24 -6.74 4.60
N THR A 49 -3.96 -7.97 4.21
CA THR A 49 -2.59 -8.46 4.01
C THR A 49 -1.85 -7.61 2.99
N LEU A 50 -0.64 -7.17 3.34
CA LEU A 50 0.22 -6.34 2.49
C LEU A 50 0.99 -7.19 1.48
N TYR A 51 0.30 -7.68 0.44
CA TYR A 51 0.92 -8.49 -0.63
C TYR A 51 1.84 -7.67 -1.52
N ASN A 52 1.55 -6.37 -1.69
CA ASN A 52 2.29 -5.47 -2.54
C ASN A 52 2.02 -4.01 -2.12
N SER A 53 2.84 -3.11 -2.65
CA SER A 53 2.51 -1.68 -2.75
C SER A 53 2.27 -1.35 -4.21
N ILE A 54 1.23 -0.57 -4.49
CA ILE A 54 0.84 -0.18 -5.85
C ILE A 54 0.88 1.34 -5.94
N TYR A 55 1.61 1.85 -6.92
CA TYR A 55 1.61 3.26 -7.31
C TYR A 55 1.06 3.34 -8.73
N ARG A 56 0.03 4.14 -8.96
CA ARG A 56 -0.65 4.22 -10.26
C ARG A 56 -0.81 5.67 -10.67
N ALA A 57 -0.56 5.93 -11.95
CA ALA A 57 -0.88 7.19 -12.62
C ALA A 57 -1.31 6.86 -14.05
N ASP A 58 -2.47 7.37 -14.47
CA ASP A 58 -3.03 7.14 -15.81
C ASP A 58 -3.09 5.64 -16.19
N ASP A 59 -2.34 5.26 -17.23
CA ASP A 59 -2.21 3.92 -17.78
C ASP A 59 -0.94 3.19 -17.30
N GLN A 60 -0.26 3.73 -16.28
CA GLN A 60 0.98 3.20 -15.72
C GLN A 60 0.78 2.76 -14.26
N ALA A 61 1.36 1.62 -13.90
CA ALA A 61 1.41 1.14 -12.52
C ALA A 61 2.80 0.59 -12.17
N MET A 62 3.28 0.90 -10.98
CA MET A 62 4.46 0.30 -10.36
C MET A 62 3.99 -0.60 -9.22
N VAL A 63 4.29 -1.90 -9.32
CA VAL A 63 3.90 -2.91 -8.34
C VAL A 63 5.15 -3.43 -7.64
N ASN A 64 5.28 -3.15 -6.36
CA ASN A 64 6.33 -3.68 -5.50
C ASN A 64 5.77 -4.85 -4.69
N ALA A 65 6.06 -6.08 -5.13
CA ALA A 65 5.53 -7.29 -4.52
C ALA A 65 6.28 -7.67 -3.23
N HIS A 66 5.57 -8.29 -2.29
CA HIS A 66 6.19 -8.94 -1.14
C HIS A 66 7.10 -10.07 -1.60
N ILE A 67 8.34 -10.05 -1.14
CA ILE A 67 9.21 -11.23 -1.14
C ILE A 67 9.57 -11.55 0.31
N TRP A 68 9.26 -12.78 0.73
CA TRP A 68 9.53 -13.26 2.08
C TRP A 68 11.01 -13.10 2.44
N GLY A 69 11.30 -12.48 3.60
CA GLY A 69 12.67 -12.26 4.07
C GLY A 69 13.43 -11.12 3.37
N VAL A 70 12.78 -10.40 2.44
CA VAL A 70 13.37 -9.26 1.73
C VAL A 70 12.65 -7.98 2.15
N ASN A 71 13.41 -6.95 2.51
CA ASN A 71 12.84 -5.65 2.82
C ASN A 71 12.24 -5.01 1.56
N ALA A 72 11.15 -4.26 1.69
CA ALA A 72 10.47 -3.58 0.58
C ALA A 72 11.40 -2.81 -0.37
N TYR A 73 12.43 -2.09 0.14
CA TYR A 73 13.36 -1.34 -0.72
C TYR A 73 14.28 -2.22 -1.57
N GLY A 74 14.47 -3.48 -1.18
CA GLY A 74 15.28 -4.47 -1.91
C GLY A 74 14.44 -5.36 -2.84
N ALA A 75 13.11 -5.28 -2.77
CA ALA A 75 12.23 -6.05 -3.64
C ALA A 75 12.17 -5.42 -5.05
N PRO A 76 12.19 -6.23 -6.13
CA PRO A 76 12.03 -5.72 -7.48
C PRO A 76 10.65 -5.07 -7.65
N VAL A 77 10.58 -4.14 -8.59
CA VAL A 77 9.35 -3.44 -8.94
C VAL A 77 8.97 -3.80 -10.37
N TRP A 78 7.73 -4.20 -10.59
CA TRP A 78 7.19 -4.36 -11.93
C TRP A 78 6.58 -3.05 -12.40
N HIS A 79 7.04 -2.57 -13.54
CA HIS A 79 6.39 -1.48 -14.25
C HIS A 79 5.42 -2.07 -15.28
N LEU A 80 4.13 -1.80 -15.09
CA LEU A 80 3.05 -2.26 -15.92
C LEU A 80 2.46 -1.07 -16.67
N ARG A 81 2.34 -1.21 -17.99
CA ARG A 81 1.56 -0.31 -18.84
C ARG A 81 0.28 -1.00 -19.26
N ARG A 82 -0.84 -0.29 -19.22
CA ARG A 82 -2.11 -0.80 -19.73
C ARG A 82 -2.01 -0.92 -21.25
N SER A 83 -2.25 -2.12 -21.78
CA SER A 83 -2.27 -2.37 -23.24
C SER A 83 -3.65 -2.80 -23.73
N GLU A 84 -4.27 -3.74 -23.02
CA GLU A 84 -5.58 -4.32 -23.33
C GLU A 84 -6.40 -4.46 -22.04
N GLY A 85 -7.73 -4.54 -22.20
CA GLY A 85 -8.65 -4.74 -21.07
C GLY A 85 -8.49 -6.12 -20.43
N GLY A 86 -8.57 -6.19 -19.10
CA GLY A 86 -8.49 -7.42 -18.33
C GLY A 86 -7.06 -7.97 -18.12
N GLY A 87 -6.04 -7.20 -18.50
CA GLY A 87 -4.63 -7.59 -18.31
C GLY A 87 -4.12 -7.44 -16.88
N MET A 88 -2.80 -7.59 -16.73
CA MET A 88 -2.10 -7.48 -15.44
C MET A 88 -2.33 -6.11 -14.77
N PHE A 89 -2.31 -5.03 -15.56
CA PHE A 89 -2.61 -3.70 -15.05
C PHE A 89 -3.99 -3.65 -14.39
N ASP A 90 -5.03 -4.09 -15.10
CA ASP A 90 -6.42 -4.06 -14.59
C ASP A 90 -6.59 -4.96 -13.38
N THR A 91 -5.89 -6.10 -13.33
CA THR A 91 -5.89 -7.01 -12.18
C THR A 91 -5.39 -6.31 -10.92
N TYR A 92 -4.23 -5.63 -10.98
CA TYR A 92 -3.71 -4.90 -9.84
C TYR A 92 -4.53 -3.66 -9.49
N ALA A 93 -5.05 -2.94 -10.50
CA ALA A 93 -5.92 -1.79 -10.28
C ALA A 93 -7.21 -2.20 -9.54
N ASN A 94 -7.88 -3.26 -10.00
CA ASN A 94 -9.10 -3.77 -9.35
C ASN A 94 -8.81 -4.28 -7.93
N SER A 95 -7.65 -4.90 -7.70
CA SER A 95 -7.23 -5.29 -6.36
C SER A 95 -7.02 -4.08 -5.44
N PHE A 96 -6.49 -2.97 -5.95
CA PHE A 96 -6.36 -1.73 -5.19
C PHE A 96 -7.74 -1.17 -4.83
N GLU A 97 -8.65 -1.06 -5.81
CA GLU A 97 -10.01 -0.55 -5.58
C GLU A 97 -10.76 -1.39 -4.53
N ALA A 98 -10.68 -2.72 -4.59
CA ALA A 98 -11.31 -3.60 -3.59
C ALA A 98 -10.79 -3.36 -2.16
N VAL A 99 -9.50 -3.05 -2.01
CA VAL A 99 -8.94 -2.66 -0.71
C VAL A 99 -9.42 -1.27 -0.32
N TRP A 100 -9.47 -0.33 -1.28
CA TRP A 100 -9.86 1.05 -1.06
C TRP A 100 -11.31 1.20 -0.58
N GLU A 101 -12.23 0.42 -1.17
CA GLU A 101 -13.66 0.39 -0.80
C GLU A 101 -13.89 -0.03 0.66
N THR A 102 -13.00 -0.83 1.23
CA THR A 102 -13.08 -1.33 2.62
C THR A 102 -12.18 -0.56 3.59
N ALA A 103 -11.38 0.39 3.09
CA ALA A 103 -10.44 1.15 3.88
C ALA A 103 -11.13 2.25 4.71
N THR A 104 -10.61 2.51 5.90
CA THR A 104 -11.11 3.55 6.81
C THR A 104 -10.48 4.90 6.47
N PRO A 105 -11.28 5.95 6.21
CA PRO A 105 -10.76 7.30 6.02
C PRO A 105 -10.01 7.82 7.25
N VAL A 106 -8.93 8.55 7.00
CA VAL A 106 -8.20 9.30 8.03
C VAL A 106 -8.82 10.69 8.13
N SER A 107 -9.26 11.05 9.33
CA SER A 107 -9.74 12.40 9.64
C SER A 107 -8.60 13.31 10.06
N GLU A 108 -8.77 14.61 9.81
CA GLU A 108 -7.97 15.65 10.45
C GLU A 108 -8.16 15.51 11.98
N GLY A 109 -7.06 15.61 12.72
CA GLY A 109 -7.05 15.40 14.18
C GLY A 109 -7.66 16.55 14.95
#